data_AF-A0A8D8A6T2-F1
#
_entry.id   AF-A0A8D8A6T2-F1
#
_cell.length_a   1.000
_cell.length_b   1.000
_cell.length_c   1.000
_cell.angle_alpha   90.00
_cell.angle_beta   90.00
_cell.angle_gamma   90.00
#
_symmetry.space_group_name_H-M   'P 1'
#
loop_
_entity.id
_entity.type
_entity.pdbx_description
1 polymer ?
#
loop_
_entity_poly.entity_id
_entity_poly.type
_entity_poly.pdbx_seq_one_letter_code
_entity_poly.pdbx_strand_id
1 'polypeptide(L)'
;MSTFDVYDRAAWYFGSMNRQDATDLLMNERESGVFLVRDSTTIVGDYVLCVREDSKVSHYIINKLPSDDGCFVFRIGDQTFADLPDLLTFYKLHYLDTTPLRRPAIRRCEKVIGKFDFEGSDPDDLPFKKGEILEILNKDEEQWWTARNGRGQAGQIPVPYVTRYEDNILDRPPNATGGGGGGGGGGAGPNVHHHAPPSGMHNHHHQSENSNIFRSNLNRQLPALARVKQERVPNAYDETALKLNVGDVIKVIKTNINGQWEGELRGKVGHFPFTHVEFIDDDVHGW
;
A
#
# COMPACT_ATOMS: atom_id res chain seq x y z
N MET A 1 7.69 -34.57 0.41
CA MET A 1 7.29 -33.79 1.59
C MET A 1 7.96 -32.44 1.46
N SER A 2 7.21 -31.36 1.28
CA SER A 2 7.75 -30.01 1.12
C SER A 2 8.38 -29.56 2.45
N THR A 3 9.68 -29.75 2.61
CA THR A 3 10.42 -29.27 3.77
C THR A 3 10.67 -27.77 3.58
N PHE A 4 10.18 -26.95 4.49
CA PHE A 4 10.53 -25.53 4.52
C PHE A 4 11.97 -25.35 5.01
N ASP A 5 12.65 -24.32 4.52
CA ASP A 5 13.96 -23.93 5.00
C ASP A 5 13.83 -23.21 6.34
N VAL A 6 14.49 -23.73 7.37
CA VAL A 6 14.51 -23.14 8.72
C VAL A 6 15.50 -21.98 8.82
N TYR A 7 16.46 -21.90 7.91
CA TYR A 7 17.46 -20.83 7.88
C TYR A 7 16.95 -19.60 7.11
N ASP A 8 15.92 -19.76 6.27
CA ASP A 8 15.21 -18.63 5.67
C ASP A 8 14.29 -17.96 6.71
N ARG A 9 14.90 -17.13 7.57
CA ARG A 9 14.17 -16.38 8.59
C ARG A 9 13.05 -15.54 7.99
N ALA A 10 13.18 -15.01 6.78
CA ALA A 10 12.17 -14.16 6.17
C ALA A 10 10.88 -14.92 5.82
N ALA A 11 10.97 -16.24 5.61
CA ALA A 11 9.82 -17.09 5.31
C ALA A 11 8.91 -17.33 6.52
N TRP A 12 9.47 -17.48 7.72
CA TRP A 12 8.72 -17.92 8.91
C TRP A 12 8.64 -16.88 10.02
N TYR A 13 9.50 -15.85 10.04
CA TYR A 13 9.51 -14.81 11.05
C TYR A 13 8.74 -13.57 10.60
N PHE A 14 7.73 -13.19 11.39
CA PHE A 14 6.76 -12.14 11.09
C PHE A 14 6.99 -10.87 11.94
N GLY A 15 8.05 -10.84 12.75
CA GLY A 15 8.42 -9.68 13.56
C GLY A 15 7.31 -9.27 14.53
N SER A 16 7.09 -7.96 14.65
CA SER A 16 6.13 -7.35 15.57
C SER A 16 4.67 -7.48 15.10
N MET A 17 4.22 -8.72 14.91
CA MET A 17 2.83 -9.07 14.64
C MET A 17 2.07 -9.27 15.96
N ASN A 18 0.84 -8.77 16.05
CA ASN A 18 0.01 -8.96 17.23
C ASN A 18 -0.66 -10.36 17.25
N ARG A 19 -1.24 -10.73 18.40
CA ARG A 19 -1.87 -12.06 18.57
C ARG A 19 -3.09 -12.28 17.68
N GLN A 20 -3.89 -11.24 17.47
CA GLN A 20 -5.13 -11.31 16.71
C GLN A 20 -4.83 -11.52 15.23
N ASP A 21 -3.95 -10.72 14.64
CA ASP A 21 -3.54 -10.83 13.24
C ASP A 21 -2.94 -12.21 12.93
N ALA A 22 -2.08 -12.71 13.82
CA ALA A 22 -1.50 -14.04 13.69
C ALA A 22 -2.57 -15.14 13.72
N THR A 23 -3.60 -14.96 14.56
CA THR A 23 -4.72 -15.90 14.65
C THR A 23 -5.58 -15.85 13.38
N ASP A 24 -5.94 -14.66 12.91
CA ASP A 24 -6.78 -14.48 11.73
C ASP A 24 -6.09 -14.99 10.46
N LEU A 25 -4.79 -14.73 10.33
CA LEU A 25 -3.98 -15.22 9.22
C LEU A 25 -3.95 -16.75 9.19
N LEU A 26 -3.63 -17.39 10.32
CA LEU A 26 -3.52 -18.84 10.40
C LEU A 26 -4.88 -19.54 10.33
N MET A 27 -5.95 -18.95 10.86
CA MET A 27 -7.31 -19.50 10.77
C MET A 27 -7.83 -19.60 9.33
N ASN A 28 -7.33 -18.74 8.43
CA ASN A 28 -7.66 -18.80 7.01
C ASN A 28 -6.91 -19.93 6.26
N GLU A 29 -5.94 -20.59 6.89
CA GLU A 29 -5.22 -21.71 6.31
C GLU A 29 -6.02 -23.01 6.46
N ARG A 30 -6.06 -23.78 5.37
CA ARG A 30 -6.83 -25.04 5.30
C ARG A 30 -6.10 -26.24 5.91
N GLU A 31 -4.78 -26.11 6.10
CA GLU A 31 -3.90 -27.20 6.50
C GLU A 31 -3.46 -27.02 7.96
N SER A 32 -3.53 -28.09 8.76
CA SER A 32 -2.95 -28.12 10.11
C SER A 32 -1.42 -28.18 10.03
N GLY A 33 -0.73 -27.53 10.97
CA GLY A 33 0.73 -27.46 11.05
C GLY A 33 1.33 -26.31 10.24
N VAL A 34 0.50 -25.42 9.67
CA VAL A 34 0.96 -24.13 9.15
C VAL A 34 1.30 -23.23 10.33
N PHE A 35 2.45 -22.56 10.30
CA PHE A 35 2.95 -21.82 11.46
C PHE A 35 3.61 -20.49 11.11
N LEU A 36 3.78 -19.62 12.09
CA LEU A 36 4.63 -18.44 12.01
C LEU A 36 5.30 -18.17 13.37
N VAL A 37 6.42 -17.46 13.36
CA VAL A 37 7.06 -16.96 14.58
C VAL A 37 6.96 -15.44 14.59
N ARG A 38 6.51 -14.88 15.70
CA ARG A 38 6.41 -13.43 15.91
C ARG A 38 7.12 -13.02 17.19
N ASP A 39 7.32 -11.72 17.37
CA ASP A 39 7.80 -11.15 18.63
C ASP A 39 6.75 -11.31 19.72
N SER A 40 7.21 -11.57 20.94
CA SER A 40 6.35 -11.54 22.12
C SER A 40 5.94 -10.10 22.43
N THR A 41 4.63 -9.87 22.51
CA THR A 41 4.06 -8.57 22.86
C THR A 41 4.09 -8.32 24.37
N THR A 42 4.26 -9.37 25.18
CA THR A 42 4.24 -9.29 26.64
C THR A 42 5.63 -9.22 27.25
N ILE A 43 6.63 -9.82 26.62
CA ILE A 43 8.01 -9.86 27.11
C ILE A 43 8.94 -9.49 25.96
N VAL A 44 9.58 -8.34 26.07
CA VAL A 44 10.51 -7.85 25.05
C VAL A 44 11.71 -8.80 24.96
N GLY A 45 12.02 -9.25 23.73
CA GLY A 45 13.13 -10.15 23.45
C GLY A 45 12.75 -11.64 23.37
N ASP A 46 11.56 -12.00 23.84
CA ASP A 46 10.98 -13.33 23.65
C ASP A 46 10.23 -13.44 22.32
N TYR A 47 9.97 -14.67 21.91
CA TYR A 47 9.26 -15.00 20.68
C TYR A 47 7.99 -15.80 20.98
N VAL A 48 7.08 -15.86 20.02
CA VAL A 48 5.89 -16.71 20.07
C VAL A 48 5.80 -17.50 18.77
N LEU A 49 5.75 -18.83 18.90
CA LEU A 49 5.43 -19.74 17.80
C LEU A 49 3.90 -19.91 17.73
N CYS A 50 3.30 -19.43 16.65
CA CYS A 50 1.88 -19.56 16.38
C CYS A 50 1.68 -20.72 15.39
N VAL A 51 0.83 -21.68 15.71
CA VAL A 51 0.59 -22.87 14.87
C VAL A 51 -0.90 -23.08 14.65
N ARG A 52 -1.28 -23.31 13.40
CA ARG A 52 -2.62 -23.72 13.01
C ARG A 52 -2.84 -25.17 13.39
N GLU A 53 -3.78 -25.44 14.28
CA GLU A 53 -4.11 -26.79 14.76
C GLU A 53 -5.61 -27.04 14.68
N ASP A 54 -6.05 -28.10 14.01
CA ASP A 54 -7.45 -28.57 13.90
C ASP A 54 -8.52 -27.47 13.78
N SER A 55 -9.04 -26.92 14.89
CA SER A 55 -10.03 -25.83 14.91
C SER A 55 -9.57 -24.55 15.65
N LYS A 56 -8.30 -24.47 16.03
CA LYS A 56 -7.70 -23.35 16.77
C LYS A 56 -6.35 -22.90 16.19
N VAL A 57 -5.83 -21.84 16.77
CA VAL A 57 -4.44 -21.43 16.63
C VAL A 57 -3.81 -21.49 18.01
N SER A 58 -2.78 -22.30 18.17
CA SER A 58 -2.02 -22.42 19.41
C SER A 58 -0.85 -21.46 19.41
N HIS A 59 -0.58 -20.84 20.56
CA HIS A 59 0.45 -19.83 20.74
C HIS A 59 1.43 -20.33 21.81
N TYR A 60 2.62 -20.75 21.38
CA TYR A 60 3.66 -21.26 22.26
C TYR A 60 4.70 -20.18 22.53
N ILE A 61 4.92 -19.86 23.80
CA ILE A 61 5.92 -18.88 24.20
C ILE A 61 7.31 -19.51 24.06
N ILE A 62 8.22 -18.78 23.41
CA ILE A 62 9.63 -19.12 23.29
C ILE A 62 10.42 -18.08 24.10
N ASN A 63 10.95 -18.51 25.24
CA ASN A 63 11.78 -17.64 26.09
C ASN A 63 13.22 -17.64 25.59
N LYS A 64 13.81 -16.45 25.48
CA LYS A 64 15.24 -16.27 25.21
C LYS A 64 15.98 -16.11 26.52
N LEU A 65 16.61 -17.17 26.99
CA LEU A 65 17.28 -17.22 28.29
C LEU A 65 18.80 -17.03 28.12
N PRO A 66 19.45 -16.22 28.96
CA PRO A 66 20.91 -16.17 29.01
C PRO A 66 21.46 -17.50 29.54
N SER A 67 22.56 -17.96 28.96
CA SER A 67 23.33 -19.12 29.40
C SER A 67 24.63 -18.67 30.07
N ASP A 68 25.21 -19.53 30.90
CA ASP A 68 26.43 -19.23 31.68
C ASP A 68 27.63 -18.85 30.79
N ASP A 69 27.64 -19.31 29.53
CA ASP A 69 28.69 -19.04 28.55
C ASP A 69 28.53 -17.67 27.86
N GLY A 70 27.56 -16.86 28.26
CA GLY A 70 27.23 -15.58 27.62
C GLY A 70 26.44 -15.71 26.31
N CYS A 71 26.16 -16.95 25.88
CA CYS A 71 25.23 -17.24 24.79
C CYS A 71 23.77 -17.19 25.26
N PHE A 72 22.84 -17.27 24.31
CA PHE A 72 21.41 -17.40 24.60
C PHE A 72 20.93 -18.79 24.21
N VAL A 73 20.00 -19.32 24.98
CA VAL A 73 19.26 -20.55 24.66
C VAL A 73 17.77 -20.23 24.54
N PHE A 74 17.08 -20.98 23.69
CA PHE A 74 15.66 -20.77 23.40
C PHE A 74 14.86 -21.90 24.02
N ARG A 75 13.91 -21.54 24.89
CA ARG A 75 13.08 -22.51 25.61
C ARG A 75 11.62 -22.41 25.21
N ILE A 76 11.00 -23.54 24.91
CA ILE A 76 9.57 -23.68 24.62
C ILE A 76 9.01 -24.84 25.44
N GLY A 77 8.08 -24.54 26.35
CA GLY A 77 7.60 -25.53 27.33
C GLY A 77 8.73 -26.03 28.25
N ASP A 78 9.02 -27.33 28.17
CA ASP A 78 10.11 -28.00 28.90
C ASP A 78 11.36 -28.26 28.04
N GLN A 79 11.30 -27.98 26.73
CA GLN A 79 12.41 -28.20 25.79
C GLN A 79 13.28 -26.95 25.64
N THR A 80 14.59 -27.16 25.46
CA THR A 80 15.57 -26.09 25.26
C THR A 80 16.40 -26.35 24.01
N PHE A 81 16.68 -25.31 23.24
CA PHE A 81 17.35 -25.35 21.95
C PHE A 81 18.46 -24.29 21.88
N ALA A 82 19.48 -24.53 21.05
CA ALA A 82 20.58 -23.59 20.85
C ALA A 82 20.11 -22.34 20.08
N ASP A 83 19.26 -22.52 19.08
CA ASP A 83 18.67 -21.43 18.31
C ASP A 83 17.23 -21.74 17.83
N LEU A 84 16.60 -20.77 17.14
CA LEU A 84 15.27 -20.92 16.57
C LEU A 84 15.23 -21.95 15.43
N PRO A 85 16.17 -21.99 14.46
CA PRO A 85 16.24 -23.05 13.46
C PRO A 85 16.26 -24.47 14.04
N ASP A 86 17.00 -24.72 15.11
CA ASP A 86 17.07 -26.00 15.80
C ASP A 86 15.71 -26.37 16.42
N LEU A 87 15.06 -25.41 17.10
CA LEU A 87 13.72 -25.55 17.64
C LEU A 87 12.72 -25.93 16.53
N LEU A 88 12.71 -25.16 15.43
CA LEU A 88 11.80 -25.42 14.32
C LEU A 88 12.08 -26.77 13.65
N THR A 89 13.36 -27.15 13.54
CA THR A 89 13.78 -28.45 12.99
C THR A 89 13.28 -29.60 13.86
N PHE A 90 13.37 -29.48 15.18
CA PHE A 90 12.84 -30.48 16.10
C PHE A 90 11.33 -30.68 15.91
N TYR A 91 10.55 -29.60 15.88
CA TYR A 91 9.09 -29.68 15.73
C TYR A 91 8.62 -29.99 14.29
N LYS A 92 9.51 -30.17 13.31
CA LYS A 92 9.14 -30.79 12.02
C LYS A 92 8.70 -32.25 12.18
N LEU A 93 9.22 -32.94 13.19
CA LEU A 93 8.96 -34.36 13.45
C LEU A 93 8.30 -34.61 14.81
N HIS A 94 8.38 -33.65 15.73
CA HIS A 94 7.75 -33.73 17.04
C HIS A 94 6.43 -32.96 17.06
N TYR A 95 5.42 -33.55 17.69
CA TYR A 95 4.11 -32.94 17.83
C TYR A 95 4.14 -31.84 18.90
N LEU A 96 3.45 -30.74 18.64
CA LEU A 96 3.24 -29.69 19.63
C LEU A 96 2.02 -30.00 20.49
N ASP A 97 0.80 -29.80 19.97
CA ASP A 97 -0.43 -30.37 20.55
C ASP A 97 -0.93 -31.51 19.65
N THR A 98 -1.42 -31.17 18.44
CA THR A 98 -2.05 -32.17 17.56
C THR A 98 -1.33 -32.39 16.23
N THR A 99 -0.36 -31.53 15.89
CA THR A 99 0.35 -31.59 14.61
C THR A 99 1.82 -31.19 14.75
N PRO A 100 2.74 -31.79 13.95
CA PRO A 100 4.06 -31.23 13.73
C PRO A 100 4.00 -30.00 12.82
N LEU A 101 5.11 -29.26 12.74
CA LEU A 101 5.28 -28.14 11.80
C LEU A 101 5.38 -28.65 10.36
N ARG A 102 4.49 -28.18 9.50
CA ARG A 102 4.42 -28.56 8.08
C ARG A 102 5.10 -27.55 7.18
N ARG A 103 4.71 -26.28 7.30
CA ARG A 103 5.25 -25.16 6.50
C ARG A 103 4.98 -23.83 7.18
N PRO A 104 5.79 -22.79 6.90
CA PRO A 104 5.46 -21.45 7.34
C PRO A 104 4.19 -20.94 6.65
N ALA A 105 3.51 -20.05 7.34
CA ALA A 105 2.39 -19.30 6.83
C ALA A 105 2.89 -18.35 5.74
N ILE A 106 2.08 -18.18 4.69
CA ILE A 106 2.43 -17.23 3.65
C ILE A 106 2.17 -15.84 4.22
N ARG A 107 3.23 -15.04 4.31
CA ARG A 107 3.10 -13.63 4.66
C ARG A 107 2.33 -12.97 3.53
N ARG A 108 1.02 -12.75 3.74
CA ARG A 108 0.16 -12.00 2.81
C ARG A 108 0.52 -10.53 2.94
N CYS A 109 1.69 -10.18 2.43
CA CYS A 109 2.08 -8.81 2.16
C CYS A 109 1.22 -8.36 0.99
N GLU A 110 0.17 -7.56 1.26
CA GLU A 110 -0.51 -6.90 0.15
C GLU A 110 0.50 -5.96 -0.50
N LYS A 111 0.84 -6.25 -1.75
CA LYS A 111 1.75 -5.42 -2.53
C LYS A 111 0.95 -4.55 -3.46
N VAL A 112 1.47 -3.36 -3.69
CA VAL A 112 0.98 -2.45 -4.71
C VAL A 112 2.13 -2.03 -5.61
N ILE A 113 1.81 -1.56 -6.81
CA ILE A 113 2.79 -1.03 -7.75
C ILE A 113 2.43 0.41 -8.12
N GLY A 114 3.42 1.28 -8.16
CA GLY A 114 3.25 2.70 -8.52
C GLY A 114 2.73 2.85 -9.96
N LYS A 115 1.59 3.53 -10.14
CA LYS A 115 1.07 3.95 -11.45
C LYS A 115 1.77 5.20 -11.97
N PHE A 116 2.18 6.06 -11.05
CA PHE A 116 2.81 7.35 -11.30
C PHE A 116 3.98 7.55 -10.32
N ASP A 117 4.85 8.49 -10.63
CA ASP A 117 5.86 8.96 -9.70
C ASP A 117 5.20 9.76 -8.57
N PHE A 118 5.66 9.55 -7.35
CA PHE A 118 5.26 10.30 -6.17
C PHE A 118 6.54 10.72 -5.43
N GLU A 119 6.77 12.03 -5.35
CA GLU A 119 8.00 12.56 -4.75
C GLU A 119 7.90 12.74 -3.23
N GLY A 120 6.70 12.60 -2.66
CA GLY A 120 6.42 12.99 -1.29
C GLY A 120 6.45 14.51 -1.12
N SER A 121 5.69 15.03 -0.17
CA SER A 121 5.70 16.45 0.20
C SER A 121 5.77 16.63 1.71
N ASP A 122 5.31 15.63 2.46
CA ASP A 122 5.43 15.57 3.91
C ASP A 122 6.58 14.64 4.34
N PRO A 123 7.17 14.83 5.53
CA PRO A 123 8.20 13.94 6.08
C PRO A 123 7.69 12.51 6.33
N ASP A 124 6.38 12.34 6.48
CA ASP A 124 5.73 11.04 6.68
C ASP A 124 5.40 10.34 5.35
N ASP A 125 5.57 11.00 4.21
CA ASP A 125 5.32 10.43 2.89
C ASP A 125 6.43 9.45 2.51
N LEU A 126 6.07 8.40 1.79
CA LEU A 126 7.01 7.49 1.17
C LEU A 126 7.11 7.80 -0.33
N PRO A 127 8.19 8.44 -0.83
CA PRO A 127 8.39 8.66 -2.26
C PRO A 127 8.58 7.34 -3.00
N PHE A 128 7.99 7.22 -4.19
CA PHE A 128 8.14 6.06 -5.05
C PHE A 128 8.06 6.43 -6.53
N LYS A 129 8.60 5.56 -7.40
CA LYS A 129 8.54 5.72 -8.86
C LYS A 129 7.45 4.86 -9.49
N LYS A 130 6.99 5.26 -10.67
CA LYS A 130 6.12 4.41 -11.50
C LYS A 130 6.81 3.05 -11.72
N GLY A 131 6.08 1.98 -11.43
CA GLY A 131 6.57 0.61 -11.51
C GLY A 131 7.25 0.09 -10.23
N GLU A 132 7.45 0.92 -9.20
CA GLU A 132 8.02 0.47 -7.93
C GLU A 132 7.00 -0.35 -7.14
N ILE A 133 7.44 -1.50 -6.63
CA ILE A 133 6.62 -2.40 -5.82
C ILE A 133 6.77 -2.00 -4.34
N LEU A 134 5.64 -1.78 -3.69
CA LEU A 134 5.53 -1.35 -2.31
C LEU A 134 4.72 -2.38 -1.52
N GLU A 135 5.13 -2.65 -0.29
CA GLU A 135 4.43 -3.53 0.65
C GLU A 135 3.51 -2.68 1.53
N ILE A 136 2.20 -2.96 1.50
CA ILE A 136 1.24 -2.29 2.38
C ILE A 136 1.39 -2.82 3.80
N LEU A 137 1.61 -1.90 4.73
CA LEU A 137 1.69 -2.16 6.17
C LEU A 137 0.35 -1.89 6.86
N ASN A 138 -0.35 -0.83 6.45
CA ASN A 138 -1.59 -0.39 7.10
C ASN A 138 -2.55 0.33 6.12
N LYS A 139 -3.86 0.20 6.36
CA LYS A 139 -4.97 0.75 5.57
C LYS A 139 -6.04 1.43 6.42
N ASP A 140 -5.64 1.99 7.57
CA ASP A 140 -6.57 2.68 8.48
C ASP A 140 -7.33 3.83 7.81
N GLU A 141 -6.78 4.42 6.74
CA GLU A 141 -7.43 5.46 5.94
C GLU A 141 -7.82 4.98 4.53
N GLU A 142 -8.90 5.55 4.00
CA GLU A 142 -9.42 5.18 2.67
C GLU A 142 -8.55 5.66 1.51
N GLN A 143 -7.81 6.77 1.70
CA GLN A 143 -7.11 7.47 0.62
C GLN A 143 -5.59 7.48 0.75
N TRP A 144 -5.08 7.15 1.93
CA TRP A 144 -3.65 7.08 2.22
C TRP A 144 -3.36 5.77 2.95
N TRP A 145 -2.44 4.99 2.40
CA TRP A 145 -2.01 3.75 3.04
C TRP A 145 -0.59 3.90 3.50
N THR A 146 -0.27 3.27 4.63
CA THR A 146 1.12 3.15 5.05
C THR A 146 1.75 1.99 4.31
N ALA A 147 2.83 2.25 3.59
CA ALA A 147 3.55 1.25 2.83
C ALA A 147 5.04 1.27 3.17
N ARG A 148 5.76 0.25 2.70
CA ARG A 148 7.21 0.13 2.79
C ARG A 148 7.81 -0.18 1.43
N ASN A 149 8.87 0.52 1.06
CA ASN A 149 9.60 0.25 -0.18
C ASN A 149 10.65 -0.87 0.00
N GLY A 150 11.25 -1.33 -1.10
CA GLY A 150 12.30 -2.36 -1.07
C GLY A 150 13.58 -1.96 -0.30
N ARG A 151 13.74 -0.68 0.03
CA ARG A 151 14.84 -0.15 0.86
C ARG A 151 14.51 -0.18 2.36
N GLY A 152 13.32 -0.66 2.74
CA GLY A 152 12.86 -0.74 4.12
C GLY A 152 12.30 0.57 4.68
N GLN A 153 12.23 1.63 3.88
CA GLN A 153 11.63 2.91 4.29
C GLN A 153 10.12 2.78 4.29
N ALA A 154 9.49 3.19 5.38
CA ALA A 154 8.05 3.19 5.54
C ALA A 154 7.49 4.61 5.59
N GLY A 155 6.30 4.80 5.04
CA GLY A 155 5.61 6.09 5.02
C GLY A 155 4.28 5.99 4.28
N GLN A 156 3.57 7.11 4.18
CA GLN A 156 2.26 7.20 3.58
C GLN A 156 2.36 7.28 2.05
N ILE A 157 1.43 6.60 1.37
CA ILE A 157 1.29 6.62 -0.08
C ILE A 157 -0.17 6.90 -0.47
N PRO A 158 -0.42 7.70 -1.52
CA PRO A 158 -1.77 7.96 -1.99
C PRO A 158 -2.33 6.76 -2.77
N VAL A 159 -3.48 6.25 -2.34
CA VAL A 159 -4.18 5.11 -2.97
C VAL A 159 -4.41 5.29 -4.48
N PRO A 160 -4.79 6.48 -5.00
CA PRO A 160 -4.98 6.68 -6.43
C PRO A 160 -3.72 6.46 -7.28
N TYR A 161 -2.53 6.60 -6.68
CA TYR A 161 -1.24 6.49 -7.36
C TYR A 161 -0.72 5.07 -7.46
N VAL A 162 -1.43 4.10 -6.87
CA VAL A 162 -1.00 2.71 -6.85
C VAL A 162 -2.09 1.78 -7.37
N THR A 163 -1.71 0.60 -7.86
CA THR A 163 -2.64 -0.50 -8.15
C THR A 163 -2.21 -1.74 -7.38
N ARG A 164 -3.15 -2.63 -7.07
CA ARG A 164 -2.81 -3.93 -6.48
C ARG A 164 -1.82 -4.65 -7.39
N TYR A 165 -0.74 -5.10 -6.80
CA TYR A 165 0.22 -5.97 -7.43
C TYR A 165 -0.21 -7.41 -7.14
N GLU A 166 -0.90 -8.02 -8.09
CA GLU A 166 -1.19 -9.45 -8.06
C GLU A 166 0.01 -10.19 -8.65
N ASP A 167 0.77 -10.90 -7.81
CA ASP A 167 1.75 -11.89 -8.30
C ASP A 167 0.96 -12.99 -9.02
N ASN A 168 0.82 -12.91 -10.34
CA ASN A 168 0.17 -13.93 -11.14
C ASN A 168 1.16 -14.54 -12.17
N ILE A 169 1.52 -15.79 -11.87
CA ILE A 169 1.83 -16.93 -12.76
C ILE A 169 3.31 -17.19 -13.13
N LEU A 170 3.94 -18.11 -12.37
CA LEU A 170 4.94 -19.05 -12.88
C LEU A 170 4.56 -20.54 -12.72
N ASP A 171 3.29 -20.88 -12.44
CA ASP A 171 2.91 -22.30 -12.27
C ASP A 171 1.50 -22.70 -12.76
N ARG A 172 0.95 -22.02 -13.78
CA ARG A 172 -0.23 -22.56 -14.50
C ARG A 172 0.17 -23.07 -15.88
N PRO A 173 0.19 -24.39 -16.13
CA PRO A 173 0.36 -24.89 -17.48
C PRO A 173 -0.84 -24.47 -18.33
N PRO A 174 -0.62 -24.02 -19.59
CA PRO A 174 -1.71 -23.67 -20.49
C PRO A 174 -2.36 -24.96 -20.96
N ASN A 175 -3.50 -25.34 -20.38
CA ASN A 175 -4.33 -26.37 -20.97
C ASN A 175 -5.29 -25.75 -21.99
N ALA A 176 -5.23 -26.34 -23.18
CA ALA A 176 -5.91 -25.93 -24.39
C ALA A 176 -7.41 -26.21 -24.37
N THR A 177 -8.19 -25.27 -24.91
CA THR A 177 -9.49 -25.45 -25.61
C THR A 177 -9.85 -24.07 -26.18
N GLY A 178 -9.65 -23.74 -27.46
CA GLY A 178 -10.32 -24.28 -28.66
C GLY A 178 -11.30 -23.22 -29.19
N GLY A 179 -10.85 -22.25 -30.01
CA GLY A 179 -11.18 -22.15 -31.45
C GLY A 179 -11.95 -20.83 -31.71
N GLY A 180 -11.86 -20.09 -32.82
CA GLY A 180 -11.06 -20.15 -34.05
C GLY A 180 -11.47 -18.96 -34.97
N GLY A 181 -10.57 -18.58 -35.90
CA GLY A 181 -10.81 -17.77 -37.12
C GLY A 181 -10.95 -16.24 -36.92
N GLY A 182 -10.37 -15.34 -37.72
CA GLY A 182 -9.58 -15.41 -38.96
C GLY A 182 -9.72 -14.09 -39.74
N GLY A 183 -8.59 -13.55 -40.24
CA GLY A 183 -8.48 -12.48 -41.26
C GLY A 183 -8.65 -11.03 -40.74
N GLY A 184 -7.82 -10.03 -41.06
CA GLY A 184 -6.80 -9.86 -42.10
C GLY A 184 -7.07 -8.53 -42.83
N GLY A 185 -6.10 -7.62 -42.88
CA GLY A 185 -6.13 -6.43 -43.75
C GLY A 185 -5.63 -5.14 -43.11
N GLY A 186 -4.50 -4.61 -43.62
CA GLY A 186 -3.74 -3.49 -43.07
C GLY A 186 -4.14 -2.10 -43.56
N GLY A 187 -3.44 -1.08 -43.05
CA GLY A 187 -3.60 0.33 -43.44
C GLY A 187 -2.64 1.23 -42.66
N ALA A 188 -1.77 1.94 -43.39
CA ALA A 188 -0.65 2.76 -42.97
C ALA A 188 -0.99 4.04 -42.16
N GLY A 189 -0.03 4.52 -41.34
CA GLY A 189 0.05 5.92 -40.87
C GLY A 189 0.87 6.11 -39.58
N PRO A 190 1.62 7.22 -39.39
CA PRO A 190 2.97 7.15 -38.80
C PRO A 190 3.14 7.65 -37.35
N ASN A 191 4.12 7.03 -36.69
CA ASN A 191 5.11 7.52 -35.72
C ASN A 191 4.85 8.86 -34.99
N VAL A 192 4.62 8.81 -33.66
CA VAL A 192 4.67 9.99 -32.76
C VAL A 192 5.67 9.72 -31.63
N HIS A 193 6.80 10.42 -31.71
CA HIS A 193 7.77 10.59 -30.64
C HIS A 193 7.10 11.24 -29.42
N HIS A 194 7.10 10.56 -28.28
CA HIS A 194 6.74 11.19 -27.00
C HIS A 194 7.96 11.93 -26.45
N HIS A 195 8.00 13.23 -26.72
CA HIS A 195 8.89 14.16 -26.04
C HIS A 195 8.36 14.45 -24.63
N ALA A 196 9.21 14.21 -23.63
CA ALA A 196 9.09 14.81 -22.31
C ALA A 196 9.15 16.34 -22.41
N PRO A 197 8.38 17.11 -21.63
CA PRO A 197 8.64 18.54 -21.53
C PRO A 197 9.89 18.79 -20.68
N PRO A 198 10.69 19.83 -20.99
CA PRO A 198 12.02 20.01 -20.44
C PRO A 198 12.01 20.71 -19.09
N SER A 199 13.04 20.42 -18.29
CA SER A 199 13.44 21.21 -17.14
C SER A 199 13.74 22.65 -17.56
N GLY A 200 12.97 23.60 -17.01
CA GLY A 200 13.29 25.03 -17.03
C GLY A 200 13.50 25.49 -15.60
N MET A 201 14.77 25.72 -15.23
CA MET A 201 15.14 26.36 -13.97
C MET A 201 14.49 27.74 -13.88
N HIS A 202 13.63 27.99 -12.90
CA HIS A 202 13.41 29.31 -12.32
C HIS A 202 13.22 29.17 -10.81
N ASN A 203 14.10 29.85 -10.09
CA ASN A 203 14.19 29.89 -8.65
C ASN A 203 13.07 30.80 -8.12
N HIS A 204 12.03 30.25 -7.50
CA HIS A 204 11.20 31.03 -6.57
C HIS A 204 10.69 30.18 -5.42
N HIS A 205 11.19 30.57 -4.25
CA HIS A 205 10.90 30.15 -2.90
C HIS A 205 9.43 30.45 -2.55
N HIS A 206 8.56 29.45 -2.49
CA HIS A 206 7.27 29.41 -1.75
C HIS A 206 6.55 28.09 -2.07
N GLN A 207 6.77 27.02 -1.29
CA GLN A 207 6.16 25.70 -1.61
C GLN A 207 5.61 24.90 -0.42
N SER A 208 5.58 25.44 0.79
CA SER A 208 5.12 24.69 1.98
C SER A 208 3.63 24.80 2.32
N GLU A 209 2.84 25.64 1.64
CA GLU A 209 1.43 25.88 2.01
C GLU A 209 0.41 25.13 1.15
N ASN A 210 0.77 24.67 -0.07
CA ASN A 210 -0.20 24.09 -1.01
C ASN A 210 -0.65 22.65 -0.67
N SER A 211 0.14 21.86 0.06
CA SER A 211 -0.17 20.44 0.37
C SER A 211 -1.17 20.30 1.52
N ASN A 212 -1.07 21.14 2.55
CA ASN A 212 -2.05 21.22 3.65
C ASN A 212 -3.44 21.63 3.14
N ILE A 213 -3.49 22.50 2.13
CA ILE A 213 -4.73 23.00 1.52
C ILE A 213 -5.48 21.91 0.75
N PHE A 214 -4.78 20.94 0.14
CA PHE A 214 -5.46 19.85 -0.58
C PHE A 214 -6.25 18.93 0.38
N ARG A 215 -5.66 18.61 1.55
CA ARG A 215 -6.31 17.78 2.58
C ARG A 215 -7.54 18.46 3.20
N SER A 216 -7.50 19.78 3.44
CA SER A 216 -8.65 20.52 3.97
C SER A 216 -9.77 20.72 2.93
N ASN A 217 -9.40 20.94 1.67
CA ASN A 217 -10.35 21.27 0.61
C ASN A 217 -11.27 20.11 0.17
N LEU A 218 -10.85 18.86 0.38
CA LEU A 218 -11.66 17.69 0.02
C LEU A 218 -12.77 17.39 1.06
N ASN A 219 -12.59 17.87 2.30
CA ASN A 219 -13.56 17.74 3.40
C ASN A 219 -14.53 18.93 3.52
N ARG A 220 -14.50 19.87 2.57
CA ARG A 220 -15.29 21.11 2.62
C ARG A 220 -16.75 20.86 2.22
N GLN A 221 -17.71 21.49 2.91
CA GLN A 221 -19.12 21.43 2.52
C GLN A 221 -19.36 22.16 1.20
N LEU A 222 -19.98 21.47 0.24
CA LEU A 222 -20.35 22.01 -1.07
C LEU A 222 -21.85 22.38 -1.10
N PRO A 223 -22.26 23.41 -1.86
CA PRO A 223 -21.44 24.21 -2.76
C PRO A 223 -20.59 25.26 -2.03
N ALA A 224 -19.36 25.47 -2.48
CA ALA A 224 -18.43 26.46 -1.92
C ALA A 224 -17.77 27.29 -3.02
N LEU A 225 -17.40 28.53 -2.72
CA LEU A 225 -16.78 29.45 -3.69
C LEU A 225 -15.27 29.23 -3.77
N ALA A 226 -14.72 29.21 -4.97
CA ALA A 226 -13.29 29.11 -5.21
C ALA A 226 -12.83 30.14 -6.26
N ARG A 227 -11.73 30.83 -5.97
CA ARG A 227 -11.08 31.77 -6.88
C ARG A 227 -10.12 31.02 -7.80
N VAL A 228 -10.15 31.34 -9.09
CA VAL A 228 -9.22 30.82 -10.09
C VAL A 228 -7.86 31.46 -9.86
N LYS A 229 -6.85 30.63 -9.62
CA LYS A 229 -5.44 31.05 -9.53
C LYS A 229 -4.64 30.75 -10.79
N GLN A 230 -5.14 29.87 -11.66
CA GLN A 230 -4.47 29.50 -12.91
C GLN A 230 -5.45 29.51 -14.09
N GLU A 231 -5.08 30.23 -15.15
CA GLU A 231 -5.86 30.29 -16.39
C GLU A 231 -5.86 28.94 -17.12
N ARG A 232 -7.02 28.55 -17.66
CA ARG A 232 -7.18 27.35 -18.47
C ARG A 232 -8.13 27.62 -19.62
N VAL A 233 -7.69 27.27 -20.83
CA VAL A 233 -8.54 27.24 -22.02
C VAL A 233 -8.85 25.78 -22.35
N PRO A 234 -10.13 25.36 -22.35
CA PRO A 234 -10.56 24.04 -22.80
C PRO A 234 -10.17 23.78 -24.24
N ASN A 235 -10.02 22.49 -24.58
CA ASN A 235 -9.87 22.09 -25.97
C ASN A 235 -11.16 22.43 -26.75
N ALA A 236 -11.05 22.77 -28.04
CA ALA A 236 -12.19 23.17 -28.88
C ALA A 236 -13.27 22.09 -29.03
N TYR A 237 -12.93 20.82 -28.75
CA TYR A 237 -13.84 19.67 -28.79
C TYR A 237 -14.39 19.27 -27.41
N ASP A 238 -13.97 19.93 -26.33
CA ASP A 238 -14.41 19.63 -24.97
C ASP A 238 -15.50 20.63 -24.53
N GLU A 239 -16.75 20.27 -24.81
CA GLU A 239 -17.91 21.08 -24.43
C GLU A 239 -18.22 21.03 -22.92
N THR A 240 -17.53 20.16 -22.17
CA THR A 240 -17.79 19.90 -20.74
C THR A 240 -16.82 20.61 -19.80
N ALA A 241 -15.68 21.09 -20.29
CA ALA A 241 -14.68 21.76 -19.47
C ALA A 241 -14.92 23.28 -19.36
N LEU A 242 -14.72 23.82 -18.15
CA LEU A 242 -14.83 25.26 -17.93
C LEU A 242 -13.57 26.01 -18.38
N LYS A 243 -13.78 27.11 -19.11
CA LYS A 243 -12.74 28.12 -19.34
C LYS A 243 -12.54 28.94 -18.09
N LEU A 244 -11.31 28.97 -17.59
CA LEU A 244 -10.92 29.65 -16.36
C LEU A 244 -10.02 30.82 -16.71
N ASN A 245 -10.31 32.02 -16.18
CA ASN A 245 -9.37 33.13 -16.19
C ASN A 245 -8.96 33.45 -14.76
N VAL A 246 -7.70 33.81 -14.53
CA VAL A 246 -7.22 34.17 -13.18
C VAL A 246 -8.09 35.28 -12.58
N GLY A 247 -8.52 35.10 -11.34
CA GLY A 247 -9.41 36.02 -10.62
C GLY A 247 -10.90 35.72 -10.77
N ASP A 248 -11.31 34.82 -11.67
CA ASP A 248 -12.70 34.35 -11.73
C ASP A 248 -13.10 33.64 -10.43
N VAL A 249 -14.35 33.79 -10.00
CA VAL A 249 -14.92 33.07 -8.84
C VAL A 249 -15.88 32.00 -9.34
N ILE A 250 -15.53 30.74 -9.08
CA ILE A 250 -16.31 29.55 -9.44
C ILE A 250 -17.06 29.07 -8.21
N LYS A 251 -18.33 28.71 -8.39
CA LYS A 251 -19.06 27.94 -7.39
C LYS A 251 -18.75 26.46 -7.58
N VAL A 252 -17.94 25.88 -6.72
CA VAL A 252 -17.64 24.44 -6.73
C VAL A 252 -18.88 23.69 -6.26
N ILE A 253 -19.40 22.81 -7.11
CA ILE A 253 -20.63 22.04 -6.86
C ILE A 253 -20.29 20.63 -6.41
N LYS A 254 -19.25 20.03 -7.00
CA LYS A 254 -18.84 18.66 -6.73
C LYS A 254 -17.33 18.50 -6.81
N THR A 255 -16.76 17.81 -5.83
CA THR A 255 -15.37 17.36 -5.85
C THR A 255 -15.33 15.89 -6.27
N ASN A 256 -14.40 15.52 -7.14
CA ASN A 256 -14.15 14.13 -7.51
C ASN A 256 -12.72 13.73 -7.15
N ILE A 257 -12.57 12.47 -6.73
CA ILE A 257 -11.30 11.85 -6.30
C ILE A 257 -10.25 11.74 -7.42
N ASN A 258 -10.66 11.93 -8.68
CA ASN A 258 -9.77 11.92 -9.84
C ASN A 258 -9.12 13.29 -10.12
N GLY A 259 -9.39 14.31 -9.29
CA GLY A 259 -8.84 15.65 -9.43
C GLY A 259 -9.56 16.56 -10.44
N GLN A 260 -10.65 16.09 -11.07
CA GLN A 260 -11.53 16.93 -11.90
C GLN A 260 -12.76 17.31 -11.08
N TRP A 261 -12.80 18.55 -10.62
CA TRP A 261 -13.95 19.11 -9.91
C TRP A 261 -14.98 19.64 -10.89
N GLU A 262 -16.22 19.75 -10.44
CA GLU A 262 -17.32 20.32 -11.19
C GLU A 262 -17.81 21.58 -10.48
N GLY A 263 -18.08 22.61 -11.25
CA GLY A 263 -18.58 23.86 -10.71
C GLY A 263 -19.25 24.71 -11.76
N GLU A 264 -19.75 25.84 -11.31
CA GLU A 264 -20.48 26.80 -12.12
C GLU A 264 -19.72 28.11 -12.18
N LEU A 265 -19.47 28.59 -13.40
CA LEU A 265 -18.84 29.87 -13.68
C LEU A 265 -19.63 30.59 -14.77
N ARG A 266 -20.10 31.82 -14.48
CA ARG A 266 -20.86 32.66 -15.41
C ARG A 266 -22.06 31.95 -16.06
N GLY A 267 -22.79 31.14 -15.28
CA GLY A 267 -23.97 30.39 -15.73
C GLY A 267 -23.67 29.14 -16.57
N LYS A 268 -22.39 28.76 -16.71
CA LYS A 268 -21.97 27.48 -17.32
C LYS A 268 -21.50 26.53 -16.24
N VAL A 269 -21.97 25.29 -16.30
CA VAL A 269 -21.51 24.18 -15.46
C VAL A 269 -20.51 23.34 -16.25
N GLY A 270 -19.42 22.95 -15.63
CA GLY A 270 -18.45 22.06 -16.25
C GLY A 270 -17.29 21.68 -15.34
N HIS A 271 -16.36 20.90 -15.91
CA HIS A 271 -15.24 20.32 -15.18
C HIS A 271 -13.98 21.19 -15.25
N PHE A 272 -13.24 21.21 -14.14
CA PHE A 272 -11.95 21.85 -14.05
C PHE A 272 -11.02 21.14 -13.06
N PRO A 273 -9.69 21.26 -13.22
CA PRO A 273 -8.76 20.60 -12.34
C PRO A 273 -8.68 21.37 -11.03
N PHE A 274 -8.72 20.66 -9.90
CA PHE A 274 -8.67 21.30 -8.57
C PHE A 274 -7.43 22.19 -8.39
N THR A 275 -6.34 21.88 -9.08
CA THR A 275 -5.07 22.61 -9.01
C THR A 275 -5.18 24.07 -9.49
N HIS A 276 -6.20 24.41 -10.28
CA HIS A 276 -6.35 25.72 -10.89
C HIS A 276 -7.14 26.71 -10.03
N VAL A 277 -7.68 26.27 -8.89
CA VAL A 277 -8.54 27.06 -8.02
C VAL A 277 -8.09 26.99 -6.57
N GLU A 278 -8.57 27.94 -5.77
CA GLU A 278 -8.38 28.03 -4.32
C GLU A 278 -9.71 28.41 -3.68
N PHE A 279 -10.17 27.70 -2.65
CA PHE A 279 -11.43 28.05 -1.99
C PHE A 279 -11.31 29.40 -1.25
N ILE A 280 -12.40 30.16 -1.29
CA ILE A 280 -12.56 31.41 -0.55
C ILE A 280 -13.25 31.05 0.76
N ASP A 281 -12.57 31.21 1.89
CA ASP A 281 -13.20 31.13 3.21
C ASP A 281 -14.12 32.34 3.41
N ASP A 282 -15.39 32.09 3.71
CA ASP A 282 -16.40 33.12 4.01
C ASP A 282 -16.21 33.73 5.42
N ASP A 283 -14.97 33.87 5.90
CA ASP A 283 -14.67 34.54 7.18
C ASP A 283 -14.38 36.04 6.95
N VAL A 284 -15.32 36.74 6.33
CA VAL A 284 -15.34 38.21 6.34
C VAL A 284 -16.75 38.75 6.63
N HIS A 285 -17.19 38.58 7.86
CA HIS A 285 -18.01 39.57 8.58
C HIS A 285 -17.23 39.86 9.87
N GLY A 286 -16.47 40.94 10.00
CA GLY A 286 -16.91 42.33 9.96
C GLY A 286 -16.53 42.94 11.33
N TRP A 287 -15.90 44.12 11.27
CA TRP A 287 -15.78 45.17 12.31
C TRP A 287 -16.25 44.89 13.74
#